data_AF-A0A7S6MTY0-F1
#
_entry.id   AF-A0A7S6MTY0-F1
#
_cell.length_a   1.000
_cell.length_b   1.000
_cell.length_c   1.000
_cell.angle_alpha   90.00
_cell.angle_beta   90.00
_cell.angle_gamma   90.00
#
_symmetry.space_group_name_H-M   'P 1'
#
loop_
_entity.id
_entity.type
_entity.pdbx_description
1 polymer ?
#
loop_
_entity_poly.entity_id
_entity_poly.type
_entity_poly.pdbx_seq_one_letter_code
_entity_poly.pdbx_strand_id
1 'polypeptide(L)'
;MMDSKLTEQLQTVDLVDAEMVESAFRFWFSNHDHIRSPFPEYIHDELKQQSVKKLIAWCSAISDRARQEITDEILAEKFEELLFEQALGMVQTDDERLTILYPFMPRLGDVLQSSQSESDNTQSTVIHREHIKKNDAGYLRIRLCNSITSQEWETEFELPE
;
A
#
# COMPACT_ATOMS: atom_id res chain seq x y z
N MET A 1 12.51 -6.31 -13.34
CA MET A 1 12.22 -7.50 -14.14
C MET A 1 11.87 -8.62 -13.18
N MET A 2 10.71 -9.24 -13.36
CA MET A 2 10.27 -10.35 -12.50
C MET A 2 11.22 -11.55 -12.64
N ASP A 3 11.47 -12.26 -11.54
CA ASP A 3 12.34 -13.45 -11.52
C ASP A 3 11.78 -14.52 -12.47
N SER A 4 12.64 -15.16 -13.28
CA SER A 4 12.23 -16.18 -14.25
C SER A 4 11.47 -17.34 -13.60
N LYS A 5 11.80 -17.67 -12.35
CA LYS A 5 11.13 -18.71 -11.57
C LYS A 5 9.70 -18.33 -11.17
N LEU A 6 9.41 -17.04 -10.97
CA LEU A 6 8.04 -16.58 -10.71
C LEU A 6 7.21 -16.61 -11.99
N THR A 7 7.81 -16.23 -13.11
CA THR A 7 7.17 -16.34 -14.44
C THR A 7 6.81 -17.80 -14.76
N GLU A 8 7.72 -18.74 -14.52
CA GLU A 8 7.45 -20.18 -14.68
C GLU A 8 6.33 -20.67 -13.76
N GLN A 9 6.23 -20.15 -12.53
CA GLN A 9 5.13 -20.51 -11.62
C GLN A 9 3.78 -19.99 -12.12
N LEU A 10 3.71 -18.78 -12.65
CA LEU A 10 2.47 -18.22 -13.18
C LEU A 10 1.98 -18.98 -14.41
N GLN A 11 2.88 -19.51 -15.24
CA GLN A 11 2.54 -20.36 -16.37
C GLN A 11 1.84 -21.69 -15.98
N THR A 12 1.81 -22.04 -14.69
CA THR A 12 1.06 -23.22 -14.22
C THR A 12 -0.45 -23.01 -14.18
N VAL A 13 -0.93 -21.77 -14.32
CA VAL A 13 -2.36 -21.41 -14.36
C VAL A 13 -2.67 -20.56 -15.60
N ASP A 14 -3.55 -21.08 -16.47
CA ASP A 14 -3.96 -20.47 -17.75
C ASP A 14 -4.96 -19.29 -17.59
N LEU A 15 -4.89 -18.57 -16.46
CA LEU A 15 -5.73 -17.39 -16.21
C LEU A 15 -4.93 -16.10 -16.08
N VAL A 16 -3.65 -16.17 -15.76
CA VAL A 16 -2.88 -15.01 -15.33
C VAL A 16 -1.81 -14.68 -16.34
N ASP A 17 -1.82 -13.46 -16.85
CA ASP A 17 -0.70 -12.91 -17.61
C ASP A 17 0.42 -12.48 -16.65
N ALA A 18 1.64 -12.95 -16.90
CA ALA A 18 2.83 -12.54 -16.16
C ALA A 18 3.10 -11.03 -16.29
N GLU A 19 2.75 -10.41 -17.41
CA GLU A 19 2.91 -8.97 -17.63
C GLU A 19 2.00 -8.13 -16.72
N MET A 20 0.80 -8.63 -16.41
CA MET A 20 -0.11 -8.00 -15.46
C MET A 20 0.53 -7.95 -14.05
N VAL A 21 1.04 -9.11 -13.60
CA VAL A 21 1.70 -9.23 -12.29
C VAL A 21 2.95 -8.37 -12.21
N GLU A 22 3.78 -8.38 -13.25
CA GLU A 22 4.97 -7.55 -13.30
C GLU A 22 4.64 -6.04 -13.31
N SER A 23 3.56 -5.65 -14.00
CA SER A 23 3.12 -4.26 -14.03
C SER A 23 2.63 -3.77 -12.67
N ALA A 24 1.88 -4.60 -11.94
CA ALA A 24 1.47 -4.30 -10.56
C ALA A 24 2.68 -4.19 -9.62
N PHE A 25 3.66 -5.11 -9.71
CA PHE A 25 4.89 -4.98 -8.92
C PHE A 25 5.66 -3.71 -9.25
N ARG A 26 5.83 -3.38 -10.53
CA ARG A 26 6.52 -2.16 -10.95
C ARG A 26 5.82 -0.94 -10.36
N PHE A 27 4.50 -0.86 -10.48
CA PHE A 27 3.71 0.25 -9.96
C PHE A 27 3.79 0.38 -8.44
N TRP A 28 3.61 -0.71 -7.70
CA TRP A 28 3.55 -0.61 -6.23
C TRP A 28 4.90 -0.59 -5.53
N PHE A 29 5.98 -1.08 -6.16
CA PHE A 29 7.29 -1.23 -5.52
C PHE A 29 8.25 -0.10 -5.88
N SER A 30 7.77 0.91 -6.61
CA SER A 30 8.56 2.11 -6.88
C SER A 30 7.79 3.37 -6.55
N ASN A 31 8.56 4.44 -6.33
CA ASN A 31 8.03 5.77 -6.06
C ASN A 31 7.88 6.50 -7.40
N HIS A 32 6.70 7.02 -7.69
CA HIS A 32 6.38 7.74 -8.93
C HIS A 32 5.57 8.99 -8.59
N ASP A 33 6.03 10.17 -8.99
CA ASP A 33 5.34 11.45 -8.77
C ASP A 33 4.80 11.60 -7.33
N HIS A 34 3.48 11.47 -7.15
CA HIS A 34 2.75 11.60 -5.90
C HIS A 34 2.44 10.27 -5.19
N ILE A 35 2.83 9.14 -5.78
CA ILE A 35 2.59 7.79 -5.27
C ILE A 35 3.91 7.20 -4.78
N ARG A 36 3.95 6.91 -3.49
CA ARG A 36 5.11 6.22 -2.87
C ARG A 36 4.75 4.77 -2.62
N SER A 37 5.71 3.88 -2.82
CA SER A 37 5.54 2.47 -2.46
C SER A 37 5.08 2.35 -1.01
N PRO A 38 3.97 1.67 -0.71
CA PRO A 38 3.54 1.46 0.67
C PRO A 38 4.32 0.34 1.36
N PHE A 39 5.14 -0.39 0.61
CA PHE A 39 5.83 -1.58 1.08
C PHE A 39 7.28 -1.27 1.44
N PRO A 40 7.73 -1.54 2.67
CA PRO A 40 9.14 -1.44 3.03
C PRO A 40 10.02 -2.33 2.15
N GLU A 41 11.21 -1.84 1.78
CA GLU A 41 12.10 -2.56 0.86
C GLU A 41 12.48 -3.97 1.38
N TYR A 42 12.60 -4.15 2.69
CA TYR A 42 13.00 -5.43 3.29
C TYR A 42 11.99 -6.56 3.09
N ILE A 43 10.71 -6.26 2.80
CA ILE A 43 9.70 -7.28 2.53
C ILE A 43 9.53 -7.57 1.04
N HIS A 44 10.11 -6.78 0.14
CA HIS A 44 9.76 -6.82 -1.30
C HIS A 44 9.91 -8.21 -1.92
N ASP A 45 11.04 -8.89 -1.70
CA ASP A 45 11.30 -10.16 -2.34
C ASP A 45 10.38 -11.27 -1.82
N GLU A 46 10.17 -11.34 -0.51
CA GLU A 46 9.24 -12.30 0.09
C GLU A 46 7.79 -11.99 -0.30
N LEU A 47 7.41 -10.72 -0.30
CA LEU A 47 6.09 -10.26 -0.70
C LEU A 47 5.75 -10.70 -2.13
N LYS A 48 6.67 -10.50 -3.09
CA LYS A 48 6.48 -10.97 -4.47
C LYS A 48 6.19 -12.48 -4.51
N GLN A 49 6.98 -13.27 -3.80
CA GLN A 49 6.84 -14.73 -3.79
C GLN A 49 5.52 -15.18 -3.17
N GLN A 50 5.16 -14.64 -2.00
CA GLN A 50 3.95 -15.06 -1.30
C GLN A 50 2.69 -14.60 -2.04
N SER A 51 2.69 -13.40 -2.63
CA SER A 51 1.55 -12.89 -3.40
C SER A 51 1.32 -13.70 -4.67
N VAL A 52 2.38 -14.05 -5.42
CA VAL A 52 2.26 -14.94 -6.60
C VAL A 52 1.74 -16.33 -6.19
N LYS A 53 2.29 -16.90 -5.11
CA LYS A 53 1.83 -18.20 -4.60
C LYS A 53 0.35 -18.18 -4.20
N LYS A 54 -0.09 -17.12 -3.53
CA LYS A 54 -1.49 -16.91 -3.15
C LYS A 54 -2.39 -16.75 -4.37
N LEU A 55 -1.95 -15.99 -5.38
CA LEU A 55 -2.70 -15.82 -6.62
C LEU A 55 -2.89 -17.15 -7.35
N ILE A 56 -1.82 -17.94 -7.53
CA ILE A 56 -1.90 -19.26 -8.16
C ILE A 56 -2.85 -20.18 -7.39
N ALA A 57 -2.77 -20.19 -6.06
CA ALA A 57 -3.66 -20.98 -5.22
C ALA A 57 -5.12 -20.55 -5.39
N TRP A 58 -5.39 -19.24 -5.44
CA TRP A 58 -6.71 -18.69 -5.69
C TRP A 58 -7.24 -19.09 -7.08
N CYS A 59 -6.47 -18.87 -8.15
CA CYS A 59 -6.82 -19.24 -9.52
C CYS A 59 -7.08 -20.75 -9.68
N SER A 60 -6.32 -21.58 -8.97
CA SER A 60 -6.48 -23.04 -8.99
C SER A 60 -7.77 -23.50 -8.31
N ALA A 61 -8.30 -22.71 -7.36
CA ALA A 61 -9.54 -23.00 -6.65
C ALA A 61 -10.80 -22.53 -7.41
N ILE A 62 -10.66 -21.79 -8.51
CA ILE A 62 -11.79 -21.29 -9.30
C ILE A 62 -12.42 -22.45 -10.08
N SER A 63 -13.74 -22.62 -9.90
CA SER A 63 -14.53 -23.59 -10.66
C SER A 63 -14.61 -23.22 -12.14
N ASP A 64 -14.75 -24.22 -13.02
CA ASP A 64 -14.84 -24.00 -14.47
C ASP A 64 -15.95 -23.03 -14.89
N ARG A 65 -17.07 -23.04 -14.15
CA ARG A 65 -18.17 -22.10 -14.37
C ARG A 65 -17.75 -20.66 -14.04
N ALA A 66 -17.12 -20.47 -12.89
CA ALA A 66 -16.68 -19.14 -12.46
C ALA A 66 -15.56 -18.59 -13.34
N ARG A 67 -14.70 -19.45 -13.93
CA ARG A 67 -13.63 -19.01 -14.86
C ARG A 67 -14.14 -18.19 -16.04
N GLN A 68 -15.37 -18.44 -16.50
CA GLN A 68 -15.97 -17.70 -17.62
C GLN A 68 -16.37 -16.26 -17.24
N GLU A 69 -16.50 -15.97 -15.95
CA GLU A 69 -16.87 -14.66 -15.42
C GLU A 69 -15.65 -13.87 -14.95
N ILE A 70 -14.46 -14.49 -14.91
CA ILE A 70 -13.22 -13.82 -14.52
C ILE A 70 -12.71 -12.97 -15.67
N THR A 71 -12.69 -11.66 -15.45
CA THR A 71 -12.08 -10.68 -16.34
C THR A 71 -10.68 -10.31 -15.85
N ASP A 72 -9.90 -9.66 -16.71
CA ASP A 72 -8.58 -9.12 -16.36
C ASP A 72 -8.67 -8.10 -15.22
N GLU A 73 -9.75 -7.32 -15.15
CA GLU A 73 -10.02 -6.36 -14.07
C GLU A 73 -10.19 -7.07 -12.73
N ILE A 74 -11.00 -8.14 -12.68
CA ILE A 74 -11.19 -8.96 -11.46
C ILE A 74 -9.86 -9.60 -11.03
N LEU A 75 -9.04 -10.06 -11.99
CA LEU A 75 -7.73 -10.64 -11.71
C LEU A 75 -6.77 -9.61 -11.14
N ALA A 76 -6.74 -8.41 -11.72
CA ALA A 76 -5.90 -7.32 -11.25
C ALA A 76 -6.29 -6.88 -9.83
N GLU A 77 -7.58 -6.61 -9.59
CA GLU A 77 -8.10 -6.25 -8.27
C GLU A 77 -7.79 -7.33 -7.23
N LYS A 78 -8.05 -8.60 -7.57
CA LYS A 78 -7.76 -9.71 -6.66
C LYS A 78 -6.27 -9.84 -6.38
N PHE A 79 -5.42 -9.62 -7.38
CA PHE A 79 -3.98 -9.66 -7.17
C PHE A 79 -3.51 -8.54 -6.24
N GLU A 80 -4.02 -7.32 -6.41
CA GLU A 80 -3.73 -6.21 -5.49
C GLU A 80 -4.23 -6.51 -4.08
N GLU A 81 -5.43 -7.04 -3.92
CA GLU A 81 -5.96 -7.47 -2.62
C GLU A 81 -5.01 -8.47 -1.92
N LEU A 82 -4.57 -9.50 -2.65
CA LEU A 82 -3.62 -10.49 -2.12
C LEU A 82 -2.25 -9.89 -1.82
N LEU A 83 -1.80 -8.93 -2.62
CA LEU A 83 -0.55 -8.20 -2.41
C LEU A 83 -0.59 -7.43 -1.08
N PHE A 84 -1.63 -6.63 -0.87
CA PHE A 84 -1.80 -5.87 0.36
C PHE A 84 -2.03 -6.77 1.58
N GLU A 85 -2.83 -7.84 1.45
CA GLU A 85 -3.04 -8.83 2.52
C GLU A 85 -1.71 -9.46 2.97
N GLN A 86 -0.87 -9.91 2.02
CA GLN A 86 0.43 -10.49 2.35
C GLN A 86 1.35 -9.47 3.01
N ALA A 87 1.39 -8.23 2.53
CA ALA A 87 2.23 -7.18 3.10
C ALA A 87 1.86 -6.87 4.56
N LEU A 88 0.56 -6.82 4.89
CA LEU A 88 0.09 -6.61 6.26
C LEU A 88 0.52 -7.71 7.23
N GLY A 89 0.78 -8.92 6.74
CA GLY A 89 1.30 -10.04 7.53
C GLY A 89 2.82 -10.01 7.76
N MET A 90 3.56 -9.16 7.03
CA MET A 90 5.03 -9.16 7.01
C MET A 90 5.66 -7.98 7.74
N VAL A 91 4.97 -6.83 7.80
CA VAL A 91 5.49 -5.62 8.42
C VAL A 91 5.54 -5.70 9.95
N GLN A 92 6.49 -4.97 10.54
CA GLN A 92 6.87 -5.14 11.94
C GLN A 92 6.34 -4.03 12.85
N THR A 93 6.02 -2.87 12.30
CA THR A 93 5.61 -1.69 13.07
C THR A 93 4.20 -1.25 12.71
N ASP A 94 3.51 -0.64 13.67
CA ASP A 94 2.18 -0.08 13.43
C ASP A 94 2.20 1.01 12.36
N ASP A 95 3.30 1.76 12.25
CA ASP A 95 3.46 2.81 11.25
C ASP A 95 3.51 2.25 9.81
N GLU A 96 4.23 1.14 9.62
CA GLU A 96 4.24 0.44 8.34
C GLU A 96 2.86 -0.15 8.03
N ARG A 97 2.17 -0.71 9.04
CA ARG A 97 0.78 -1.20 8.88
C ARG A 97 -0.16 -0.08 8.43
N LEU A 98 -0.07 1.10 9.06
CA LEU A 98 -0.86 2.28 8.66
C LEU A 98 -0.53 2.73 7.24
N THR A 99 0.73 2.64 6.84
CA THR A 99 1.17 2.97 5.48
C THR A 99 0.57 2.04 4.44
N ILE A 100 0.47 0.75 4.75
CA ILE A 100 -0.13 -0.23 3.84
C ILE A 100 -1.65 -0.06 3.78
N LEU A 101 -2.32 0.12 4.92
CA LEU A 101 -3.77 0.32 4.97
C LEU A 101 -4.20 1.63 4.29
N TYR A 102 -3.39 2.68 4.42
CA TYR A 102 -3.72 4.03 3.96
C TYR A 102 -2.55 4.63 3.16
N PRO A 103 -2.25 4.08 1.96
CA PRO A 103 -1.03 4.39 1.21
C PRO A 103 -0.93 5.84 0.72
N PHE A 104 -2.07 6.52 0.63
CA PHE A 104 -2.22 7.90 0.18
C PHE A 104 -2.28 8.92 1.32
N MET A 105 -2.24 8.48 2.57
CA MET A 105 -2.23 9.37 3.74
C MET A 105 -0.81 9.85 4.07
N PRO A 106 -0.67 10.98 4.80
CA PRO A 106 0.63 11.45 5.27
C PRO A 106 1.40 10.36 6.03
N ARG A 107 2.71 10.29 5.76
CA ARG A 107 3.67 9.36 6.35
C ARG A 107 4.59 10.05 7.35
N LEU A 108 5.20 9.26 8.23
CA LEU A 108 6.26 9.79 9.08
C LEU A 108 7.35 10.44 8.21
N GLY A 109 7.80 11.62 8.62
CA GLY A 109 8.77 12.41 7.89
C GLY A 109 8.19 13.29 6.77
N ASP A 110 6.91 13.17 6.44
CA ASP A 110 6.29 14.05 5.43
C ASP A 110 6.26 15.49 5.89
N VAL A 111 6.46 16.41 4.94
CA VAL A 111 6.37 17.85 5.17
C VAL A 111 5.03 18.36 4.66
N LEU A 112 4.24 18.96 5.55
CA LEU A 112 3.01 19.67 5.21
C LEU A 112 3.24 21.19 5.22
N GLN A 113 2.75 21.87 4.19
CA GLN A 113 2.73 23.33 4.14
C GLN A 113 1.40 23.84 4.72
N SER A 114 1.47 24.81 5.64
CA SER A 114 0.29 25.53 6.11
C SER A 114 -0.23 26.43 4.99
N SER A 115 -1.47 26.20 4.54
CA SER A 115 -2.10 26.95 3.45
C SER A 115 -2.53 28.38 3.81
N GLN A 116 -2.10 28.93 4.95
CA GLN A 116 -2.67 30.19 5.47
C GLN A 116 -1.97 31.48 5.02
N SER A 117 -0.77 31.45 4.44
CA SER A 117 -0.24 32.59 3.66
C SER A 117 1.04 32.22 2.90
N GLU A 118 1.23 32.73 1.68
CA GLU A 118 2.50 32.60 0.91
C GLU A 118 3.71 33.25 1.63
N SER A 119 3.45 34.03 2.68
CA SER A 119 4.45 34.67 3.54
C SER A 119 4.90 33.83 4.72
N ASP A 120 4.13 32.81 5.13
CA ASP A 120 4.47 31.92 6.23
C ASP A 120 5.09 30.63 5.70
N ASN A 121 6.42 30.64 5.56
CA ASN A 121 7.27 29.47 5.28
C ASN A 121 7.24 28.40 6.40
N THR A 122 6.15 28.28 7.16
CA THR A 122 6.02 27.34 8.27
C THR A 122 5.66 25.95 7.76
N GLN A 123 6.68 25.25 7.28
CA GLN A 123 6.63 23.81 7.03
C GLN A 123 6.58 23.06 8.35
N SER A 124 5.69 22.07 8.45
CA SER A 124 5.64 21.16 9.59
C SER A 124 5.89 19.73 9.13
N THR A 125 6.70 18.98 9.88
CA THR A 125 7.02 17.58 9.58
C THR A 125 6.16 16.66 10.43
N VAL A 126 5.61 15.59 9.82
CA VAL A 126 4.89 14.54 10.54
C VAL A 126 5.88 13.76 11.39
N ILE A 127 5.74 13.85 12.72
CA ILE A 127 6.62 13.20 13.70
C ILE A 127 5.98 12.00 14.39
N HIS A 128 4.65 11.88 14.34
CA HIS A 128 3.91 10.76 14.89
C HIS A 128 2.60 10.54 14.14
N ARG A 129 2.16 9.28 14.09
CA ARG A 129 0.88 8.86 13.50
C ARG A 129 0.26 7.78 14.37
N GLU A 130 -1.05 7.83 14.54
CA GLU A 130 -1.80 6.80 15.22
C GLU A 130 -3.20 6.64 14.62
N HIS A 131 -3.69 5.39 14.60
CA HIS A 131 -5.09 5.11 14.29
C HIS A 131 -5.92 5.19 15.56
N ILE A 132 -6.97 6.00 15.53
CA ILE A 132 -7.91 6.17 16.63
C ILE A 132 -9.33 5.85 16.16
N LYS A 133 -10.14 5.28 17.05
CA LYS A 133 -11.56 5.04 16.79
C LYS A 133 -12.40 6.02 17.59
N LYS A 134 -13.31 6.72 16.93
CA LYS A 134 -14.28 7.62 17.57
C LYS A 134 -15.69 7.19 17.16
N ASN A 135 -16.44 6.68 18.14
CA ASN A 135 -17.73 6.02 17.88
C ASN A 135 -17.54 4.85 16.89
N ASP A 136 -18.18 4.92 15.73
CA ASP A 136 -18.11 3.91 14.68
C ASP A 136 -17.07 4.23 13.59
N ALA A 137 -16.53 5.45 13.54
CA ALA A 137 -15.58 5.88 12.51
C ALA A 137 -14.11 5.79 12.97
N GLY A 138 -13.24 5.39 12.02
CA GLY A 138 -11.78 5.39 12.18
C GLY A 138 -11.17 6.72 11.77
N TYR A 139 -10.11 7.15 12.45
CA TYR A 139 -9.37 8.37 12.14
C TYR A 139 -7.86 8.12 12.20
N LEU A 140 -7.11 8.81 11.33
CA LEU A 140 -5.68 8.95 11.44
C LEU A 140 -5.38 10.26 12.16
N ARG A 141 -4.88 10.18 13.39
CA ARG A 141 -4.30 11.34 14.06
C ARG A 141 -2.83 11.46 13.67
N ILE A 142 -2.42 12.66 13.31
CA ILE A 142 -1.02 12.97 13.05
C ILE A 142 -0.56 14.09 14.00
N ARG A 143 0.66 13.95 14.52
CA ARG A 143 1.38 15.02 15.21
C ARG A 143 2.44 15.56 14.28
N LEU A 144 2.53 16.88 14.22
CA LEU A 144 3.50 17.59 13.41
C LEU A 144 4.37 18.50 14.26
N CYS A 145 5.61 18.70 13.84
CA CYS A 145 6.52 19.67 14.43
C CYS A 145 6.84 20.76 13.41
N ASN A 146 6.61 22.01 13.78
CA ASN A 146 6.97 23.16 12.97
C ASN A 146 8.50 23.29 12.90
N SER A 147 9.03 23.31 11.67
CA SER A 147 10.49 23.34 11.42
C SER A 147 11.20 24.60 11.92
N ILE A 148 10.48 25.71 12.14
CA ILE A 148 11.05 26.99 12.58
C ILE A 148 10.86 27.19 14.08
N THR A 149 9.62 27.03 14.56
CA THR A 149 9.27 27.32 15.96
C THR A 149 9.50 26.15 16.89
N SER A 150 9.75 24.94 16.35
CA SER A 150 9.78 23.68 17.10
C SER A 150 8.49 23.39 17.88
N GLN A 151 7.39 24.08 17.54
CA GLN A 151 6.09 23.83 18.16
C GLN A 151 5.44 22.59 17.57
N GLU A 152 4.93 21.73 18.45
CA GLU A 152 4.16 20.55 18.08
C GLU A 152 2.66 20.87 18.05
N TRP A 153 1.96 20.31 17.07
CA TRP A 153 0.51 20.40 16.94
C TRP A 153 -0.08 19.13 16.32
N GLU A 154 -1.37 18.92 16.49
CA GLU A 154 -2.06 17.70 16.06
C GLU A 154 -3.23 18.03 15.13
N THR A 155 -3.50 17.12 14.21
CA THR A 155 -4.71 17.12 13.38
C THR A 155 -5.14 15.68 13.09
N GLU A 156 -6.37 15.53 12.58
CA GLU A 156 -7.01 14.25 12.40
C GLU A 156 -7.71 14.20 11.05
N PHE A 157 -7.66 13.04 10.40
CA PHE A 157 -8.37 12.76 9.16
C PHE A 157 -9.27 11.55 9.37
N GLU A 158 -10.51 11.64 8.93
CA GLU A 158 -11.39 10.48 8.88
C GLU A 158 -10.85 9.48 7.85
N LEU A 159 -10.85 8.20 8.22
CA LEU A 159 -10.37 7.12 7.37
C LEU A 159 -11.55 6.48 6.63
N PRO A 160 -11.37 6.08 5.36
CA PRO A 160 -12.41 5.36 4.63
C PRO A 160 -12.73 4.03 5.33
N GLU A 161 -14.02 3.67 5.34
CA GLU A 161 -14.53 2.38 5.82
C GLU A 161 -14.18 1.21 4.90
#